data_AF-A0A3D4XCS3-F1
#
_entry.id   AF-A0A3D4XCS3-F1
#
_cell.length_a   1.000
_cell.length_b   1.000
_cell.length_c   1.000
_cell.angle_alpha   90.00
_cell.angle_beta   90.00
_cell.angle_gamma   90.00
#
_symmetry.space_group_name_H-M   'P 1'
#
loop_
_entity.id
_entity.type
_entity.pdbx_description
1 polymer ?
#
loop_
_entity_poly.entity_id
_entity_poly.type
_entity_poly.pdbx_seq_one_letter_code
_entity_poly.pdbx_strand_id
1 'polypeptide(L)'
;MRREHHLQPYTYLGIAEGFFLLVTSRIPAFCGTSGAIGVALATVCLCVLQRLWGDRQGENNTFESEKNPHNELAAGLMIVWLLAVFAAVLWLLAEITADWVLEGMDWRFALALYLFFLLLGVGRRSAVWRRFVYISWKWLAVIFTGLLLMSARQIDTSYVKLLGQIDARHIAQAMLLYLGLSWYVLMLGNPAGQGKRRWPGGKEWLYLAMGGIQAAFCLLLVVVYGTQGAGYRKWPTVSLLQGLSLPGKFIERLDVLWVAALVFSGLLAMGLILGKVDELLGVLGLPRLSEDARRIKDVAALVILAVTVWIYGYSCVEAQDRAYALAMCVDWQKDGYKVWFLETVPEGGGDSSGGSGGQGESGGSEGGSEGGQKGQGSQGKSDGQVTSENGKSAQDQEECYVGATFREVLYEFARSNEHYLDLGHVKAVVLDDSLLSNRPVARGLFAELAALWRMDENSFVYQSEDVRELAEADLGDSSLGDYLGGIYENQQEQTREPLKLRKLLTSWENGRYDKEIPVVKLQAGRPCLE
;
A
#
# COMPACT_ATOMS: atom_id res chain seq x y z
N MET A 1 39.32 15.79 -12.43
CA MET A 1 38.27 15.72 -13.48
C MET A 1 36.98 15.17 -12.89
N ARG A 2 36.02 16.03 -12.52
CA ARG A 2 34.68 15.58 -12.09
C ARG A 2 33.92 15.11 -13.34
N ARG A 3 33.80 13.80 -13.55
CA ARG A 3 32.80 13.28 -14.49
C ARG A 3 31.44 13.61 -13.87
N GLU A 4 30.75 14.59 -14.43
CA GLU A 4 29.32 14.70 -14.21
C GLU A 4 28.71 13.41 -14.76
N HIS A 5 28.30 12.51 -13.87
CA HIS A 5 27.53 11.34 -14.27
C HIS A 5 26.20 11.86 -14.80
N HIS A 6 26.12 12.05 -16.11
CA HIS A 6 24.85 12.20 -16.81
C HIS A 6 24.02 10.96 -16.47
N LEU A 7 22.79 11.18 -15.97
CA LEU A 7 21.86 10.09 -15.70
C LEU A 7 21.60 9.37 -17.01
N GLN A 8 21.85 8.06 -17.01
CA GLN A 8 21.65 7.22 -18.19
C GLN A 8 20.19 6.80 -18.26
N PRO A 9 19.59 6.60 -19.44
CA PRO A 9 18.16 6.30 -19.56
C PRO A 9 17.65 5.12 -18.73
N TYR A 10 18.47 4.11 -18.47
CA TYR A 10 18.07 2.99 -17.62
C TYR A 10 17.90 3.38 -16.13
N THR A 11 18.49 4.49 -15.67
CA THR A 11 18.32 4.94 -14.28
C THR A 11 16.89 5.37 -13.99
N TYR A 12 16.08 5.54 -15.03
CA TYR A 12 14.66 5.85 -14.91
C TYR A 12 13.80 4.61 -14.71
N LEU A 13 14.28 3.38 -14.98
CA LEU A 13 13.43 2.18 -14.98
C LEU A 13 12.72 1.97 -13.63
N GLY A 14 13.48 1.77 -12.55
CA GLY A 14 12.89 1.52 -11.23
C GLY A 14 12.11 2.72 -10.67
N ILE A 15 12.43 3.94 -11.09
CA ILE A 15 11.72 5.15 -10.62
C ILE A 15 10.41 5.32 -11.37
N ALA A 16 10.41 5.09 -12.68
CA ALA A 16 9.21 5.11 -13.50
C ALA A 16 8.29 3.94 -13.15
N GLU A 17 8.83 2.75 -12.89
CA GLU A 17 8.08 1.57 -12.47
C GLU A 17 7.25 1.85 -11.22
N GLY A 18 7.85 2.40 -10.16
CA GLY A 18 7.10 2.77 -8.94
C GLY A 18 5.99 3.80 -9.21
N PHE A 19 6.23 4.79 -10.07
CA PHE A 19 5.20 5.73 -10.50
C PHE A 19 4.05 5.04 -11.25
N PHE A 20 4.37 4.18 -12.22
CA PHE A 20 3.35 3.47 -12.99
C PHE A 20 2.54 2.52 -12.12
N LEU A 21 3.17 1.82 -11.18
CA LEU A 21 2.47 0.94 -10.23
C LEU A 21 1.49 1.73 -9.35
N LEU A 22 1.86 2.92 -8.88
CA LEU A 22 0.94 3.82 -8.17
C LEU A 22 -0.23 4.26 -9.05
N VAL A 23 0.05 4.81 -10.24
CA VAL A 23 -0.98 5.37 -11.11
C VAL A 23 -1.92 4.31 -11.67
N THR A 24 -1.38 3.18 -12.11
CA THR A 24 -2.16 2.11 -12.73
C THR A 24 -3.09 1.43 -11.73
N SER A 25 -2.69 1.37 -10.46
CA SER A 25 -3.53 0.82 -9.38
C SER A 25 -4.80 1.64 -9.13
N ARG A 26 -4.82 2.92 -9.50
CA ARG A 26 -5.94 3.84 -9.24
C ARG A 26 -6.88 4.05 -10.42
N ILE A 27 -6.47 3.68 -11.63
CA ILE A 27 -7.24 3.97 -12.84
C ILE A 27 -7.94 2.69 -13.29
N PRO A 28 -9.29 2.64 -13.25
CA PRO A 28 -10.06 1.45 -13.65
C PRO A 28 -9.78 0.99 -15.08
N ALA A 29 -9.34 1.88 -15.97
CA ALA A 29 -8.98 1.53 -17.35
C ALA A 29 -7.83 0.50 -17.43
N PHE A 30 -6.95 0.42 -16.42
CA PHE A 30 -5.86 -0.56 -16.39
C PHE A 30 -6.26 -1.91 -15.78
N CYS A 31 -7.50 -2.04 -15.27
CA CYS A 31 -8.02 -3.29 -14.77
C CYS A 31 -8.40 -4.25 -15.91
N GLY A 32 -8.32 -5.55 -15.65
CA GLY A 32 -8.74 -6.56 -16.63
C GLY A 32 -7.69 -6.89 -17.70
N THR A 33 -8.00 -7.90 -18.50
CA THR A 33 -7.20 -8.28 -19.67
C THR A 33 -7.15 -7.18 -20.72
N SER A 34 -8.22 -6.41 -20.84
CA SER A 34 -8.30 -5.23 -21.72
C SER A 34 -7.23 -4.18 -21.37
N GLY A 35 -7.02 -3.92 -20.06
CA GLY A 35 -5.98 -3.00 -19.59
C GLY A 35 -4.58 -3.47 -19.97
N ALA A 36 -4.28 -4.75 -19.73
CA ALA A 36 -2.98 -5.34 -20.08
C ALA A 36 -2.69 -5.29 -21.60
N ILE A 37 -3.69 -5.62 -22.44
CA ILE A 37 -3.56 -5.52 -23.90
C ILE A 37 -3.34 -4.07 -24.33
N GLY A 38 -4.08 -3.12 -23.74
CA GLY A 38 -3.90 -1.69 -24.02
C GLY A 38 -2.50 -1.19 -23.70
N VAL A 39 -1.94 -1.59 -22.56
CA VAL A 39 -0.54 -1.28 -22.17
C VAL A 39 0.46 -1.90 -23.17
N ALA A 40 0.26 -3.16 -23.55
CA ALA A 40 1.15 -3.84 -24.51
C ALA A 40 1.12 -3.15 -25.89
N LEU A 41 -0.07 -2.82 -26.41
CA LEU A 41 -0.23 -2.10 -27.67
C LEU A 41 0.39 -0.70 -27.61
N ALA A 42 0.15 0.05 -26.52
CA ALA A 42 0.76 1.35 -26.34
C ALA A 42 2.29 1.27 -26.29
N THR A 43 2.85 0.22 -25.67
CA THR A 43 4.30 -0.02 -25.61
C THR A 43 4.89 -0.25 -27.00
N VAL A 44 4.23 -1.07 -27.83
CA VAL A 44 4.62 -1.27 -29.23
C VAL A 44 4.54 0.05 -30.01
N CYS A 45 3.46 0.82 -29.84
CA CYS A 45 3.32 2.13 -30.47
C CYS A 45 4.43 3.10 -30.04
N LEU A 46 4.82 3.15 -28.76
CA LEU A 46 5.95 3.97 -28.29
C LEU A 46 7.26 3.58 -28.95
N CYS A 47 7.53 2.28 -29.08
CA CYS A 47 8.74 1.78 -29.75
C CYS A 47 8.75 2.20 -31.24
N VAL A 48 7.61 2.10 -31.92
CA VAL A 48 7.47 2.52 -33.33
C VAL A 48 7.64 4.04 -33.47
N LEU A 49 6.94 4.83 -32.66
CA LEU A 49 7.04 6.29 -32.66
C LEU A 49 8.48 6.75 -32.39
N GLN A 50 9.18 6.07 -31.48
CA GLN A 50 10.58 6.36 -31.20
C GLN A 50 11.49 6.07 -32.40
N ARG A 51 11.32 4.94 -33.09
CA ARG A 51 12.09 4.62 -34.31
C ARG A 51 11.86 5.68 -35.39
N LEU A 52 10.59 6.03 -35.63
CA LEU A 52 10.21 7.05 -36.61
C LEU A 52 10.77 8.44 -36.27
N TRP A 53 10.81 8.81 -34.98
CA TRP A 53 11.42 10.06 -34.55
C TRP A 53 12.95 10.03 -34.71
N GLY A 54 13.59 8.92 -34.35
CA GLY A 54 15.04 8.73 -34.47
C GLY A 54 15.53 8.87 -35.91
N ASP A 55 14.80 8.29 -36.87
CA ASP A 55 15.15 8.36 -38.29
C ASP A 55 15.02 9.79 -38.85
N ARG A 56 13.97 10.53 -38.47
CA ARG A 56 13.78 11.94 -38.89
C ARG A 56 14.86 12.90 -38.37
N GLN A 57 15.41 12.67 -37.16
CA GLN A 57 16.53 13.46 -36.66
C GLN A 57 17.86 13.12 -37.37
N GLY A 58 17.97 11.95 -38.00
CA GLY A 58 19.12 11.57 -38.81
C GLY A 58 19.25 12.41 -40.08
N GLU A 59 18.13 12.76 -40.71
CA GLU A 59 18.07 13.52 -41.97
C GLU A 59 18.19 15.04 -41.79
N ASN A 60 17.66 15.61 -40.69
CA ASN A 60 17.60 17.07 -40.49
C ASN A 60 18.85 17.74 -39.89
N ASN A 61 19.99 17.04 -39.77
CA ASN A 61 21.22 17.57 -39.14
C ASN A 61 21.99 18.61 -39.99
N THR A 62 21.41 19.16 -41.06
CA THR A 62 22.03 20.17 -41.93
C THR A 62 21.43 21.57 -41.82
N PHE A 63 20.41 21.81 -41.00
CA PHE A 63 19.86 23.16 -40.81
C PHE A 63 20.28 23.76 -39.47
N GLU A 64 21.02 24.86 -39.56
CA GLU A 64 21.43 25.68 -38.42
C GLU A 64 20.21 26.15 -37.60
N SER A 65 20.44 26.22 -36.29
CA SER A 65 19.48 26.55 -35.24
C SER A 65 19.02 28.01 -35.31
N GLU A 66 18.08 28.31 -36.19
CA GLU A 66 17.23 29.50 -36.07
C GLU A 66 16.23 29.29 -34.92
N LYS A 67 15.99 30.31 -34.09
CA LYS A 67 15.00 30.27 -33.00
C LYS A 67 13.61 30.07 -33.58
N ASN A 68 13.21 28.80 -33.69
CA ASN A 68 11.95 28.44 -34.33
C ASN A 68 10.83 28.54 -33.28
N PRO A 69 9.80 29.40 -33.44
CA PRO A 69 8.72 29.58 -32.46
C PRO A 69 7.96 28.28 -32.15
N HIS A 70 7.99 27.31 -33.08
CA HIS A 70 7.44 25.97 -32.87
C HIS A 70 8.14 25.19 -31.73
N ASN A 71 9.43 25.44 -31.50
CA ASN A 71 10.18 24.77 -30.43
C ASN A 71 9.86 25.37 -29.05
N GLU A 72 9.57 26.67 -28.99
CA GLU A 72 9.17 27.37 -27.76
C GLU A 72 7.75 26.95 -27.33
N LEU A 73 6.81 26.86 -28.28
CA LEU A 73 5.45 26.39 -28.01
C LEU A 73 5.45 24.93 -27.53
N ALA A 74 6.25 24.07 -28.17
CA ALA A 74 6.44 22.69 -27.73
C ALA A 74 7.04 22.63 -26.31
N ALA A 75 8.05 23.45 -26.01
CA ALA A 75 8.64 23.53 -24.67
C ALA A 75 7.61 23.98 -23.61
N GLY A 76 6.79 24.98 -23.92
CA GLY A 76 5.71 25.45 -23.05
C GLY A 76 4.67 24.36 -22.75
N LEU A 77 4.16 23.69 -23.80
CA LEU A 77 3.22 22.57 -23.63
C LEU A 77 3.83 21.42 -22.80
N MET A 78 5.12 21.13 -23.01
CA MET A 78 5.82 20.11 -22.23
C MET A 78 5.94 20.48 -20.76
N ILE A 79 6.22 21.74 -20.42
CA ILE A 79 6.25 22.20 -19.03
C ILE A 79 4.88 22.03 -18.38
N VAL A 80 3.80 22.43 -19.06
CA VAL A 80 2.42 22.25 -18.56
C VAL A 80 2.14 20.78 -18.29
N TRP A 81 2.49 19.89 -19.21
CA TRP A 81 2.32 18.44 -19.03
C TRP A 81 3.14 17.90 -17.85
N LEU A 82 4.41 18.28 -17.74
CA LEU A 82 5.28 17.86 -16.64
C LEU A 82 4.78 18.34 -15.28
N LEU A 83 4.24 19.57 -15.20
CA LEU A 83 3.63 20.08 -13.98
C LEU A 83 2.32 19.35 -13.63
N ALA A 84 1.54 18.94 -14.63
CA ALA A 84 0.36 18.11 -14.40
C ALA A 84 0.74 16.72 -13.85
N VAL A 85 1.74 16.07 -14.44
CA VAL A 85 2.28 14.79 -13.92
C VAL A 85 2.86 14.97 -12.51
N PHE A 86 3.61 16.05 -12.26
CA PHE A 86 4.12 16.40 -10.94
C PHE A 86 3.02 16.53 -9.90
N ALA A 87 1.95 17.26 -10.22
CA ALA A 87 0.80 17.41 -9.33
C ALA A 87 0.09 16.08 -9.06
N ALA A 88 -0.04 15.22 -10.07
CA ALA A 88 -0.63 13.89 -9.92
C ALA A 88 0.22 12.97 -9.02
N VAL A 89 1.54 12.93 -9.21
CA VAL A 89 2.46 12.17 -8.35
C VAL A 89 2.37 12.66 -6.92
N LEU A 90 2.40 13.98 -6.73
CA LEU A 90 2.35 14.61 -5.42
C LEU A 90 1.05 14.28 -4.68
N TRP A 91 -0.08 14.33 -5.39
CA TRP A 91 -1.38 13.98 -4.84
C TRP A 91 -1.44 12.50 -4.42
N LEU A 92 -0.98 11.58 -5.28
CA LEU A 92 -0.92 10.16 -4.95
C LEU A 92 0.00 9.86 -3.76
N LEU A 93 1.15 10.52 -3.68
CA LEU A 93 2.07 10.39 -2.54
C LEU A 93 1.46 10.91 -1.25
N ALA A 94 0.76 12.05 -1.30
CA ALA A 94 0.07 12.61 -0.15
C ALA A 94 -1.02 11.65 0.37
N GLU A 95 -1.81 11.10 -0.55
CA GLU A 95 -2.91 10.19 -0.20
C GLU A 95 -2.41 8.84 0.33
N ILE A 96 -1.41 8.22 -0.31
CA ILE A 96 -0.85 6.95 0.19
C ILE A 96 -0.15 7.15 1.54
N THR A 97 0.46 8.31 1.79
CA THR A 97 1.12 8.60 3.06
C THR A 97 0.11 8.81 4.19
N ALA A 98 -0.98 9.53 3.90
CA ALA A 98 -2.08 9.72 4.86
C ALA A 98 -2.84 8.44 5.17
N ASP A 99 -3.03 7.57 4.17
CA ASP A 99 -3.63 6.27 4.41
C ASP A 99 -2.62 5.37 5.16
N TRP A 100 -1.44 5.10 4.60
CA TRP A 100 -0.60 3.99 5.06
C TRP A 100 0.56 4.31 5.99
N VAL A 101 1.09 5.53 5.96
CA VAL A 101 2.31 5.88 6.72
C VAL A 101 1.97 6.62 8.00
N LEU A 102 1.01 7.54 7.93
CA LEU A 102 0.60 8.42 9.01
C LEU A 102 -0.92 8.35 9.13
N GLU A 103 -1.40 7.21 9.62
CA GLU A 103 -2.82 6.94 9.71
C GLU A 103 -3.56 7.99 10.56
N GLY A 104 -4.74 8.40 10.07
CA GLY A 104 -5.56 9.45 10.68
C GLY A 104 -5.22 10.87 10.22
N MET A 105 -4.07 11.06 9.58
CA MET A 105 -3.66 12.36 9.04
C MET A 105 -4.49 12.76 7.81
N ASP A 106 -4.89 14.02 7.70
CA ASP A 106 -5.52 14.53 6.47
C ASP A 106 -4.48 14.52 5.33
N TRP A 107 -4.84 13.97 4.17
CA TRP A 107 -4.01 13.98 2.96
C TRP A 107 -3.57 15.39 2.55
N ARG A 108 -4.35 16.43 2.89
CA ARG A 108 -4.00 17.83 2.64
C ARG A 108 -2.81 18.29 3.48
N PHE A 109 -2.69 17.79 4.70
CA PHE A 109 -1.53 18.03 5.55
C PHE A 109 -0.29 17.33 4.98
N ALA A 110 -0.44 16.05 4.57
CA ALA A 110 0.60 15.30 3.87
C ALA A 110 1.12 16.05 2.63
N LEU A 111 0.18 16.55 1.81
CA LEU A 111 0.46 17.34 0.62
C LEU A 111 1.30 18.57 0.94
N ALA A 112 0.91 19.33 1.97
CA ALA A 112 1.61 20.53 2.39
C ALA A 112 3.02 20.22 2.93
N LEU A 113 3.18 19.11 3.66
CA LEU A 113 4.49 18.63 4.12
C LEU A 113 5.40 18.29 2.93
N TYR A 114 4.88 17.58 1.93
CA TYR A 114 5.64 17.30 0.70
C TYR A 114 6.00 18.58 -0.06
N LEU A 115 5.06 19.51 -0.21
CA LEU A 115 5.31 20.81 -0.84
C LEU A 115 6.41 21.59 -0.10
N PHE A 116 6.38 21.59 1.23
CA PHE A 116 7.41 22.20 2.05
C PHE A 116 8.80 21.64 1.75
N PHE A 117 8.97 20.32 1.80
CA PHE A 117 10.26 19.68 1.52
C PHE A 117 10.72 19.89 0.08
N LEU A 118 9.80 19.84 -0.88
CA LEU A 118 10.10 20.10 -2.30
C LEU A 118 10.52 21.55 -2.51
N LEU A 119 9.81 22.52 -1.93
CA LEU A 119 10.17 23.93 -2.01
C LEU A 119 11.58 24.19 -1.49
N LEU A 120 11.99 23.58 -0.37
CA LEU A 120 13.36 23.68 0.13
C LEU A 120 14.39 23.10 -0.86
N GLY A 121 14.02 22.07 -1.61
CA GLY A 121 14.86 21.43 -2.64
C GLY A 121 14.99 22.21 -3.96
N VAL A 122 13.96 22.96 -4.35
CA VAL A 122 13.91 23.68 -5.64
C VAL A 122 15.07 24.69 -5.78
N GLY A 123 15.79 24.62 -6.90
CA GLY A 123 16.93 25.51 -7.21
C GLY A 123 18.27 25.08 -6.60
N ARG A 124 18.32 23.97 -5.85
CA ARG A 124 19.56 23.39 -5.32
C ARG A 124 20.00 22.24 -6.21
N ARG A 125 20.97 22.48 -7.12
CA ARG A 125 21.61 21.40 -7.89
C ARG A 125 22.56 20.61 -7.00
N SER A 126 22.05 19.64 -6.25
CA SER A 126 22.91 18.75 -5.50
C SER A 126 23.42 17.63 -6.42
N ALA A 127 24.74 17.59 -6.62
CA ALA A 127 25.38 16.43 -7.24
C ALA A 127 25.12 15.14 -6.43
N VAL A 128 24.81 15.30 -5.14
CA VAL A 128 24.40 14.25 -4.21
C VAL A 128 23.09 13.60 -4.64
N TRP A 129 22.04 14.37 -4.92
CA TRP A 129 20.74 13.83 -5.33
C TRP A 129 20.85 13.00 -6.62
N ARG A 130 21.63 13.45 -7.61
CA ARG A 130 21.86 12.67 -8.84
C ARG A 130 22.57 11.34 -8.58
N ARG A 131 23.52 11.30 -7.63
CA ARG A 131 24.15 10.04 -7.19
C ARG A 131 23.14 9.13 -6.51
N PHE A 132 22.26 9.70 -5.70
CA PHE A 132 21.22 8.97 -5.00
C PHE A 132 20.24 8.31 -5.97
N VAL A 133 19.78 9.05 -7.00
CA VAL A 133 18.99 8.50 -8.12
C VAL A 133 19.74 7.37 -8.84
N TYR A 134 21.03 7.57 -9.15
CA TYR A 134 21.87 6.58 -9.83
C TYR A 134 22.09 5.30 -9.02
N ILE A 135 22.13 5.37 -7.70
CA ILE A 135 22.29 4.19 -6.84
C ILE A 135 20.95 3.48 -6.65
N SER A 136 19.87 4.24 -6.51
CA SER A 136 18.56 3.72 -6.10
C SER A 136 17.84 2.91 -7.16
N TRP A 137 18.00 3.23 -8.45
CA TRP A 137 17.16 2.63 -9.51
C TRP A 137 17.25 1.10 -9.59
N LYS A 138 18.43 0.51 -9.33
CA LYS A 138 18.62 -0.95 -9.37
C LYS A 138 17.85 -1.63 -8.24
N TRP A 139 17.99 -1.09 -7.03
CA TRP A 139 17.31 -1.62 -5.85
C TRP A 139 15.80 -1.48 -5.99
N LEU A 140 15.32 -0.32 -6.47
CA LEU A 140 13.91 -0.11 -6.76
C LEU A 140 13.38 -1.12 -7.79
N ALA A 141 14.07 -1.32 -8.91
CA ALA A 141 13.67 -2.30 -9.91
C ALA A 141 13.64 -3.74 -9.35
N VAL A 142 14.64 -4.11 -8.53
CA VAL A 142 14.67 -5.43 -7.87
C VAL A 142 13.52 -5.59 -6.88
N ILE A 143 13.21 -4.57 -6.08
CA ILE A 143 12.10 -4.59 -5.13
C ILE A 143 10.77 -4.70 -5.90
N PHE A 144 10.56 -3.85 -6.91
CA PHE A 144 9.34 -3.82 -7.69
C PHE A 144 9.10 -5.13 -8.45
N THR A 145 10.06 -5.57 -9.25
CA THR A 145 9.97 -6.82 -9.99
C THR A 145 9.94 -8.05 -9.07
N GLY A 146 10.73 -8.06 -7.99
CA GLY A 146 10.81 -9.18 -7.06
C GLY A 146 9.50 -9.43 -6.32
N LEU A 147 8.81 -8.37 -5.88
CA LEU A 147 7.53 -8.50 -5.20
C LEU A 147 6.37 -8.80 -6.15
N LEU A 148 6.45 -8.36 -7.40
CA LEU A 148 5.54 -8.83 -8.46
C LEU A 148 5.68 -10.34 -8.70
N LEU A 149 6.91 -10.86 -8.73
CA LEU A 149 7.17 -12.30 -8.85
C LEU A 149 6.68 -13.08 -7.63
N MET A 150 6.88 -12.55 -6.43
CA MET A 150 6.35 -13.18 -5.21
C MET A 150 4.82 -13.24 -5.21
N SER A 151 4.18 -12.17 -5.69
CA SER A 151 2.72 -12.08 -5.84
C SER A 151 2.14 -13.16 -6.77
N ALA A 152 2.94 -13.76 -7.65
CA ALA A 152 2.50 -14.90 -8.47
C ALA A 152 2.10 -16.13 -7.63
N ARG A 153 2.56 -16.24 -6.38
CA ARG A 153 2.12 -17.31 -5.44
C ARG A 153 0.64 -17.22 -5.08
N GLN A 154 0.00 -16.07 -5.27
CA GLN A 154 -1.40 -15.82 -4.90
C GLN A 154 -2.38 -16.08 -6.05
N ILE A 155 -1.89 -16.57 -7.19
CA ILE A 155 -2.70 -16.85 -8.37
C ILE A 155 -3.76 -17.91 -8.06
N ASP A 156 -5.03 -17.59 -8.29
CA ASP A 156 -6.12 -18.57 -8.31
C ASP A 156 -6.33 -19.05 -9.75
N THR A 157 -6.07 -20.34 -9.97
CA THR A 157 -6.21 -21.00 -11.28
C THR A 157 -7.62 -20.89 -11.87
N SER A 158 -8.63 -20.68 -11.03
CA SER A 158 -10.02 -20.48 -11.42
C SER A 158 -10.21 -19.17 -12.20
N TYR A 159 -9.41 -18.14 -11.91
CA TYR A 159 -9.48 -16.84 -12.59
C TYR A 159 -8.67 -16.79 -13.89
N VAL A 160 -7.77 -17.75 -14.12
CA VAL A 160 -7.03 -17.87 -15.40
C VAL A 160 -8.01 -18.02 -16.58
N LYS A 161 -9.17 -18.65 -16.36
CA LYS A 161 -10.23 -18.78 -17.39
C LYS A 161 -10.91 -17.46 -17.75
N LEU A 162 -10.79 -16.42 -16.92
CA LEU A 162 -11.30 -15.08 -17.22
C LEU A 162 -10.37 -14.30 -18.14
N LEU A 163 -9.16 -14.81 -18.41
CA LEU A 163 -8.24 -14.22 -19.36
C LEU A 163 -8.84 -14.35 -20.77
N GLY A 164 -9.42 -13.28 -21.29
CA GLY A 164 -10.02 -13.27 -22.63
C GLY A 164 -11.31 -12.47 -22.77
N GLN A 165 -11.88 -11.96 -21.67
CA GLN A 165 -12.93 -10.95 -21.77
C GLN A 165 -12.31 -9.65 -22.30
N ILE A 166 -12.59 -9.34 -23.57
CA ILE A 166 -12.02 -8.22 -24.28
C ILE A 166 -13.11 -7.18 -24.54
N ASP A 167 -12.88 -5.96 -24.08
CA ASP A 167 -13.66 -4.79 -24.47
C ASP A 167 -12.76 -3.79 -25.20
N ALA A 168 -13.06 -3.56 -26.48
CA ALA A 168 -12.31 -2.67 -27.34
C ALA A 168 -12.27 -1.22 -26.80
N ARG A 169 -13.34 -0.75 -26.14
CA ARG A 169 -13.37 0.60 -25.57
C ARG A 169 -12.39 0.73 -24.41
N HIS A 170 -12.36 -0.27 -23.53
CA HIS A 170 -11.42 -0.32 -22.41
C HIS A 170 -9.97 -0.44 -22.88
N ILE A 171 -9.70 -1.25 -23.92
CA ILE A 171 -8.36 -1.33 -24.54
C ILE A 171 -7.90 0.05 -25.04
N ALA A 172 -8.75 0.76 -25.78
CA ALA A 172 -8.41 2.07 -26.32
C ALA A 172 -8.12 3.10 -25.22
N GLN A 173 -8.93 3.11 -24.15
CA GLN A 173 -8.72 3.98 -22.99
C GLN A 173 -7.38 3.69 -22.29
N ALA A 174 -7.11 2.42 -21.99
CA ALA A 174 -5.85 1.99 -21.38
C ALA A 174 -4.65 2.36 -22.24
N MET A 175 -4.76 2.14 -23.55
CA MET A 175 -3.70 2.45 -24.52
C MET A 175 -3.40 3.96 -24.55
N LEU A 176 -4.43 4.82 -24.64
CA LEU A 176 -4.26 6.27 -24.68
C LEU A 176 -3.68 6.82 -23.38
N LEU A 177 -4.18 6.35 -22.23
CA LEU A 177 -3.70 6.76 -20.92
C LEU A 177 -2.24 6.34 -20.70
N TYR A 178 -1.89 5.08 -21.02
CA TYR A 178 -0.50 4.62 -20.92
C TYR A 178 0.42 5.40 -21.85
N LEU A 179 -0.01 5.69 -23.08
CA LEU A 179 0.77 6.46 -24.05
C LEU A 179 1.05 7.87 -23.54
N GLY A 180 0.04 8.56 -23.02
CA GLY A 180 0.18 9.89 -22.44
C GLY A 180 1.12 9.91 -21.25
N LEU A 181 0.93 8.99 -20.29
CA LEU A 181 1.77 8.91 -19.09
C LEU A 181 3.22 8.49 -19.41
N SER A 182 3.42 7.57 -20.36
CA SER A 182 4.75 7.08 -20.76
C SER A 182 5.57 8.11 -21.52
N TRP A 183 4.93 9.16 -22.05
CA TRP A 183 5.61 10.28 -22.67
C TRP A 183 6.58 10.99 -21.70
N TYR A 184 6.29 10.98 -20.40
CA TYR A 184 7.19 11.51 -19.36
C TYR A 184 8.57 10.82 -19.35
N VAL A 185 8.63 9.51 -19.58
CA VAL A 185 9.90 8.73 -19.60
C VAL A 185 10.77 9.10 -20.81
N LEU A 186 10.15 9.37 -21.97
CA LEU A 186 10.84 9.92 -23.15
C LEU A 186 11.49 11.27 -22.84
N MET A 187 10.81 12.11 -22.07
CA MET A 187 11.24 13.49 -21.80
C MET A 187 12.37 13.59 -20.78
N LEU A 188 12.37 12.72 -19.76
CA LEU A 188 13.49 12.62 -18.83
C LEU A 188 14.78 12.12 -19.49
N GLY A 189 14.65 11.18 -20.45
CA GLY A 189 15.78 10.55 -21.12
C GLY A 189 16.43 11.36 -22.25
N ASN A 190 15.86 12.51 -22.65
CA ASN A 190 16.38 13.31 -23.76
C ASN A 190 16.90 14.67 -23.28
N PRO A 191 18.23 14.89 -23.16
CA PRO A 191 18.78 16.20 -22.82
C PRO A 191 18.55 17.16 -23.99
N ALA A 192 17.89 18.28 -23.75
CA ALA A 192 17.43 19.22 -24.77
C ALA A 192 18.55 20.05 -25.43
N GLY A 193 19.83 19.70 -25.23
CA GLY A 193 20.94 20.60 -25.54
C GLY A 193 22.25 19.98 -26.01
N GLN A 194 22.33 18.69 -26.38
CA GLN A 194 23.57 18.16 -26.93
C GLN A 194 23.37 17.41 -28.25
N GLY A 195 23.53 18.18 -29.34
CA GLY A 195 23.89 17.65 -30.64
C GLY A 195 25.21 16.92 -30.53
N LYS A 196 25.15 15.60 -30.41
CA LYS A 196 26.15 14.63 -30.84
C LYS A 196 25.60 13.23 -30.61
N ARG A 197 25.54 12.47 -31.70
CA ARG A 197 25.43 11.01 -31.73
C ARG A 197 26.25 10.39 -30.60
N ARG A 198 25.60 9.98 -29.52
CA ARG A 198 26.25 9.21 -28.44
C ARG A 198 25.34 8.16 -27.83
N TRP A 199 24.20 7.89 -28.46
CA TRP A 199 23.30 6.84 -28.04
C TRP A 199 23.32 5.76 -29.11
N PRO A 200 24.15 4.72 -28.98
CA PRO A 200 23.97 3.51 -29.78
C PRO A 200 22.59 2.92 -29.45
N GLY A 201 21.91 2.37 -30.47
CA GLY A 201 20.55 1.83 -30.37
C GLY A 201 20.33 0.96 -29.14
N GLY A 202 19.17 1.13 -28.50
CA GLY A 202 18.84 0.42 -27.27
C GLY A 202 17.98 1.20 -26.27
N LYS A 203 17.06 2.05 -26.71
CA LYS A 203 16.03 2.64 -25.82
C LYS A 203 14.74 1.82 -25.81
N GLU A 204 14.50 1.06 -26.88
CA GLU A 204 13.33 0.19 -27.06
C GLU A 204 13.19 -0.83 -25.93
N TRP A 205 14.30 -1.43 -25.49
CA TRP A 205 14.25 -2.41 -24.41
C TRP A 205 13.74 -1.80 -23.10
N LEU A 206 13.96 -0.50 -22.85
CA LEU A 206 13.45 0.16 -21.64
C LEU A 206 11.92 0.27 -21.68
N TYR A 207 11.36 0.63 -22.84
CA TYR A 207 9.90 0.66 -23.04
C TYR A 207 9.32 -0.75 -22.98
N LEU A 208 9.97 -1.72 -23.63
CA LEU A 208 9.56 -3.11 -23.60
C LEU A 208 9.60 -3.68 -22.19
N ALA A 209 10.62 -3.35 -21.40
CA ALA A 209 10.72 -3.78 -20.00
C ALA A 209 9.62 -3.13 -19.17
N MET A 210 9.47 -1.80 -19.22
CA MET A 210 8.48 -1.09 -18.41
C MET A 210 7.04 -1.45 -18.80
N GLY A 211 6.75 -1.51 -20.09
CA GLY A 211 5.46 -1.94 -20.63
C GLY A 211 5.16 -3.40 -20.38
N GLY A 212 6.18 -4.27 -20.48
CA GLY A 212 6.07 -5.68 -20.16
C GLY A 212 5.76 -5.93 -18.68
N ILE A 213 6.50 -5.27 -17.78
CA ILE A 213 6.24 -5.31 -16.33
C ILE A 213 4.84 -4.80 -16.02
N GLN A 214 4.44 -3.67 -16.62
CA GLN A 214 3.13 -3.08 -16.36
C GLN A 214 1.98 -3.93 -16.90
N ALA A 215 2.12 -4.51 -18.10
CA ALA A 215 1.14 -5.43 -18.65
C ALA A 215 1.06 -6.73 -17.82
N ALA A 216 2.21 -7.26 -17.38
CA ALA A 216 2.25 -8.40 -16.48
C ALA A 216 1.58 -8.10 -15.13
N PHE A 217 1.76 -6.89 -14.60
CA PHE A 217 1.09 -6.45 -13.38
C PHE A 217 -0.43 -6.35 -13.56
N CYS A 218 -0.91 -5.77 -14.66
CA CYS A 218 -2.34 -5.75 -14.97
C CYS A 218 -2.93 -7.17 -15.07
N LEU A 219 -2.22 -8.11 -15.70
CA LEU A 219 -2.64 -9.52 -15.77
C LEU A 219 -2.64 -10.18 -14.39
N LEU A 220 -1.62 -9.91 -13.58
CA LEU A 220 -1.51 -10.43 -12.22
C LEU A 220 -2.71 -10.01 -11.37
N LEU A 221 -3.12 -8.74 -11.44
CA LEU A 221 -4.32 -8.27 -10.75
C LEU A 221 -5.58 -9.03 -11.17
N VAL A 222 -5.71 -9.43 -12.44
CA VAL A 222 -6.86 -10.22 -12.92
C VAL A 222 -6.83 -11.64 -12.37
N VAL A 223 -5.65 -12.25 -12.34
CA VAL A 223 -5.52 -13.64 -11.91
C VAL A 223 -5.62 -13.78 -10.38
N VAL A 224 -5.36 -12.70 -9.64
CA VAL A 224 -5.53 -12.66 -8.18
C VAL A 224 -6.94 -12.19 -7.78
N TYR A 225 -7.43 -11.09 -8.35
CA TYR A 225 -8.68 -10.46 -7.94
C TYR A 225 -9.88 -10.71 -8.87
N GLY A 226 -9.67 -11.33 -10.03
CA GLY A 226 -10.68 -11.40 -11.09
C GLY A 226 -10.79 -10.10 -11.90
N THR A 227 -11.80 -10.01 -12.76
CA THR A 227 -11.92 -8.91 -13.75
C THR A 227 -12.32 -7.58 -13.12
N GLN A 228 -13.13 -7.61 -12.06
CA GLN A 228 -13.61 -6.41 -11.37
C GLN A 228 -13.11 -6.28 -9.92
N GLY A 229 -12.54 -7.34 -9.34
CA GLY A 229 -12.12 -7.34 -7.93
C GLY A 229 -11.08 -6.28 -7.57
N ALA A 230 -10.17 -5.96 -8.50
CA ALA A 230 -9.19 -4.88 -8.29
C ALA A 230 -9.86 -3.50 -8.19
N GLY A 231 -11.04 -3.30 -8.79
CA GLY A 231 -11.77 -2.03 -8.78
C GLY A 231 -12.53 -1.74 -7.48
N TYR A 232 -12.78 -2.76 -6.65
CA TYR A 232 -13.40 -2.57 -5.33
C TYR A 232 -12.42 -2.05 -4.28
N ARG A 233 -11.12 -2.26 -4.48
CA ARG A 233 -10.06 -1.89 -3.55
C ARG A 233 -9.57 -0.47 -3.83
N LYS A 234 -9.36 0.33 -2.78
CA LYS A 234 -8.77 1.68 -2.90
C LYS A 234 -7.31 1.62 -3.38
N TRP A 235 -6.56 0.61 -2.94
CA TRP A 235 -5.14 0.41 -3.24
C TRP A 235 -4.84 -1.06 -3.60
N PRO A 236 -5.25 -1.55 -4.78
CA PRO A 236 -5.15 -2.97 -5.13
C PRO A 236 -3.70 -3.47 -5.18
N THR A 237 -2.72 -2.60 -5.44
CA THR A 237 -1.28 -2.91 -5.35
C THR A 237 -0.84 -3.24 -3.93
N VAL A 238 -1.27 -2.44 -2.96
CA VAL A 238 -0.85 -2.61 -1.56
C VAL A 238 -1.58 -3.79 -0.94
N SER A 239 -2.89 -3.91 -1.21
CA SER A 239 -3.67 -5.10 -0.85
C SER A 239 -3.03 -6.36 -1.40
N LEU A 240 -2.53 -6.37 -2.65
CA LEU A 240 -1.89 -7.55 -3.23
C LEU A 240 -0.73 -8.03 -2.35
N LEU A 241 0.07 -7.10 -1.85
CA LEU A 241 1.26 -7.39 -1.06
C LEU A 241 0.98 -7.71 0.41
N GLN A 242 -0.11 -7.20 0.99
CA GLN A 242 -0.56 -7.66 2.31
C GLN A 242 -0.64 -9.19 2.32
N GLY A 243 -1.20 -9.81 1.27
CA GLY A 243 -1.39 -11.27 1.26
C GLY A 243 -0.15 -12.11 1.06
N LEU A 244 1.02 -11.48 0.91
CA LEU A 244 2.29 -12.18 0.94
C LEU A 244 2.77 -12.33 2.39
N SER A 245 2.74 -13.55 2.89
CA SER A 245 3.48 -13.95 4.10
C SER A 245 4.73 -14.72 3.67
N LEU A 246 5.90 -14.29 4.12
CA LEU A 246 7.12 -15.06 3.94
C LEU A 246 7.20 -16.15 5.01
N PRO A 247 7.54 -17.41 4.65
CA PRO A 247 7.67 -18.47 5.62
C PRO A 247 8.76 -18.13 6.66
N GLY A 248 8.46 -18.39 7.93
CA GLY A 248 9.39 -18.16 9.05
C GLY A 248 9.29 -16.80 9.74
N LYS A 249 8.16 -16.08 9.62
CA LYS A 249 7.89 -14.77 10.28
C LYS A 249 8.99 -13.70 10.06
N PHE A 250 9.78 -13.81 8.99
CA PHE A 250 10.94 -12.92 8.74
C PHE A 250 10.52 -11.45 8.56
N ILE A 251 9.38 -11.21 7.90
CA ILE A 251 8.74 -9.90 7.74
C ILE A 251 7.22 -10.13 7.75
N GLU A 252 6.53 -9.64 8.77
CA GLU A 252 5.06 -9.77 8.89
C GLU A 252 4.32 -8.77 8.00
N ARG A 253 4.94 -7.63 7.67
CA ARG A 253 4.35 -6.56 6.83
C ARG A 253 5.22 -6.22 5.61
N LEU A 254 5.14 -7.05 4.56
CA LEU A 254 5.88 -6.85 3.30
C LEU A 254 5.36 -5.67 2.47
N ASP A 255 4.08 -5.37 2.63
CA ASP A 255 3.39 -4.18 2.14
C ASP A 255 4.05 -2.87 2.63
N VAL A 256 4.54 -2.79 3.87
CA VAL A 256 5.23 -1.59 4.39
C VAL A 256 6.52 -1.32 3.61
N LEU A 257 7.32 -2.36 3.33
CA LEU A 257 8.53 -2.23 2.51
C LEU A 257 8.21 -1.70 1.12
N TRP A 258 7.09 -2.14 0.54
CA TRP A 258 6.64 -1.68 -0.75
C TRP A 258 6.17 -0.23 -0.74
N VAL A 259 5.32 0.15 0.21
CA VAL A 259 4.84 1.53 0.35
C VAL A 259 6.04 2.46 0.54
N ALA A 260 7.03 2.08 1.34
CA ALA A 260 8.28 2.82 1.49
C ALA A 260 9.03 2.96 0.15
N ALA A 261 9.17 1.88 -0.62
CA ALA A 261 9.80 1.91 -1.94
C ALA A 261 9.02 2.78 -2.94
N LEU A 262 7.68 2.75 -2.90
CA LEU A 262 6.80 3.59 -3.71
C LEU A 262 6.97 5.06 -3.37
N VAL A 263 6.87 5.43 -2.09
CA VAL A 263 7.05 6.81 -1.62
C VAL A 263 8.43 7.33 -2.02
N PHE A 264 9.46 6.52 -1.80
CA PHE A 264 10.82 6.85 -2.17
C PHE A 264 11.00 7.04 -3.69
N SER A 265 10.43 6.14 -4.51
CA SER A 265 10.47 6.25 -5.97
C SER A 265 9.75 7.52 -6.46
N GLY A 266 8.61 7.86 -5.87
CA GLY A 266 7.86 9.07 -6.20
C GLY A 266 8.63 10.34 -5.86
N LEU A 267 9.32 10.39 -4.72
CA LEU A 267 10.19 11.52 -4.37
C LEU A 267 11.34 11.70 -5.38
N LEU A 268 11.93 10.60 -5.86
CA LEU A 268 12.95 10.66 -6.91
C LEU A 268 12.36 11.13 -8.24
N ALA A 269 11.17 10.64 -8.63
CA ALA A 269 10.46 11.06 -9.84
C ALA A 269 10.17 12.57 -9.83
N MET A 270 9.67 13.10 -8.71
CA MET A 270 9.39 14.52 -8.51
C MET A 270 10.63 15.39 -8.73
N GLY A 271 11.78 14.97 -8.18
CA GLY A 271 13.04 15.69 -8.39
C GLY A 271 13.50 15.66 -9.85
N LEU A 272 13.27 14.56 -10.58
CA LEU A 272 13.60 14.45 -12.01
C LEU A 272 12.69 15.35 -12.86
N ILE A 273 11.40 15.42 -12.54
CA ILE A 273 10.44 16.32 -13.19
C ILE A 273 10.88 17.77 -13.00
N LEU A 274 11.15 18.20 -11.77
CA LEU A 274 11.58 19.57 -11.47
C LEU A 274 12.89 19.92 -12.17
N GLY A 275 13.85 18.99 -12.20
CA GLY A 275 15.10 19.15 -12.93
C GLY A 275 14.88 19.35 -14.43
N LYS A 276 13.91 18.64 -15.02
CA LYS A 276 13.56 18.78 -16.45
C LYS A 276 12.82 20.09 -16.74
N VAL A 277 11.94 20.51 -15.84
CA VAL A 277 11.27 21.82 -15.94
C VAL A 277 12.30 22.96 -15.89
N ASP A 278 13.30 22.91 -14.99
CA ASP A 278 14.41 23.90 -14.96
C ASP A 278 15.19 23.95 -16.28
N GLU A 279 15.43 22.79 -16.91
CA GLU A 279 16.09 22.72 -18.21
C GLU A 279 15.25 23.38 -19.32
N LEU A 280 13.95 23.08 -19.39
CA LEU A 280 13.03 23.62 -20.40
C LEU A 280 12.75 25.12 -20.20
N LEU A 281 12.67 25.60 -18.96
CA LEU A 281 12.58 27.04 -18.67
C LEU A 281 13.83 27.79 -19.17
N GLY A 282 15.00 27.16 -19.09
CA GLY A 282 16.23 27.69 -19.68
C GLY A 282 16.18 27.81 -21.21
N VAL A 283 15.51 26.88 -21.90
CA VAL A 283 15.29 26.95 -23.36
C VAL A 283 14.36 28.11 -23.72
N LEU A 284 13.37 28.41 -22.88
CA LEU A 284 12.47 29.56 -23.02
C LEU A 284 13.13 30.91 -22.66
N GLY A 285 14.42 30.92 -22.29
CA GLY A 285 15.14 32.13 -21.91
C GLY A 285 14.67 32.76 -20.60
N LEU A 286 13.89 32.03 -19.79
CA LEU A 286 13.41 32.53 -18.50
C LEU A 286 14.57 32.52 -17.48
N PRO A 287 14.74 33.62 -16.71
CA PRO A 287 15.82 33.73 -15.75
C PRO A 287 15.67 32.67 -14.67
N ARG A 288 16.78 31.99 -14.35
CA ARG A 288 16.85 31.08 -13.22
C ARG A 288 16.65 31.85 -11.92
N LEU A 289 16.09 31.20 -10.88
CA LEU A 289 15.90 31.85 -9.58
C LEU A 289 17.21 32.46 -9.05
N SER A 290 17.18 33.77 -8.80
CA SER A 290 18.27 34.48 -8.13
C SER A 290 18.46 33.97 -6.70
N GLU A 291 19.57 34.33 -6.05
CA GLU A 291 19.81 33.98 -4.64
C GLU A 291 18.77 34.61 -3.71
N ASP A 292 18.34 35.83 -4.00
CA ASP A 292 17.30 36.52 -3.24
C ASP A 292 15.93 35.85 -3.40
N ALA A 293 15.58 35.44 -4.62
CA ALA A 293 14.36 34.68 -4.88
C ALA A 293 14.37 33.32 -4.15
N ARG A 294 15.55 32.70 -3.97
CA ARG A 294 15.69 31.48 -3.17
C ARG A 294 15.45 31.71 -1.68
N ARG A 295 15.95 32.82 -1.11
CA ARG A 295 15.68 33.18 0.29
C ARG A 295 14.20 33.46 0.53
N ILE A 296 13.56 34.22 -0.36
CA ILE A 296 12.12 34.52 -0.28
C ILE A 296 11.30 33.23 -0.36
N LYS A 297 11.66 32.31 -1.27
CA LYS A 297 11.01 31.00 -1.40
C LYS A 297 11.18 30.13 -0.14
N ASP A 298 12.39 30.08 0.45
CA ASP A 298 12.64 29.29 1.67
C ASP A 298 11.83 29.86 2.86
N VAL A 299 11.69 31.20 2.97
CA VAL A 299 10.81 31.85 3.96
C VAL A 299 9.33 31.54 3.67
N ALA A 300 8.90 31.63 2.42
CA ALA A 300 7.53 31.28 2.04
C ALA A 300 7.19 29.82 2.37
N ALA A 301 8.14 28.89 2.17
CA ALA A 301 7.98 27.50 2.56
C ALA A 301 7.76 27.35 4.08
N LEU A 302 8.55 28.05 4.91
CA LEU A 302 8.38 28.04 6.37
C LEU A 302 7.04 28.63 6.79
N VAL A 303 6.58 29.71 6.13
CA VAL A 303 5.26 30.29 6.38
C VAL A 303 4.16 29.30 6.00
N ILE A 304 4.27 28.63 4.85
CA ILE A 304 3.32 27.59 4.44
C ILE A 304 3.26 26.49 5.50
N LEU A 305 4.41 25.98 5.95
CA LEU A 305 4.45 24.96 7.00
C LEU A 305 3.78 25.44 8.29
N ALA A 306 4.09 26.66 8.75
CA ALA A 306 3.51 27.22 9.96
C ALA A 306 1.99 27.37 9.85
N VAL A 307 1.49 27.86 8.71
CA VAL A 307 0.05 27.96 8.42
C VAL A 307 -0.59 26.58 8.36
N THR A 308 0.05 25.61 7.72
CA THR A 308 -0.44 24.23 7.65
C THR A 308 -0.54 23.61 9.04
N VAL A 309 0.50 23.71 9.86
CA VAL A 309 0.47 23.21 11.25
C VAL A 309 -0.59 23.93 12.09
N TRP A 310 -0.78 25.23 11.86
CA TRP A 310 -1.83 26.00 12.55
C TRP A 310 -3.25 25.60 12.14
N ILE A 311 -3.51 25.34 10.85
CA ILE A 311 -4.83 24.97 10.33
C ILE A 311 -5.20 23.53 10.71
N TYR A 312 -4.28 22.59 10.51
CA TYR A 312 -4.58 21.17 10.64
C TYR A 312 -4.21 20.60 12.00
N GLY A 313 -3.44 21.33 12.82
CA GLY A 313 -2.86 20.81 14.05
C GLY A 313 -1.95 19.60 13.81
N TYR A 314 -1.64 18.88 14.88
CA TYR A 314 -1.14 17.51 14.77
C TYR A 314 -2.36 16.61 14.59
N SER A 315 -2.59 16.16 13.34
CA SER A 315 -3.76 15.35 12.96
C SER A 315 -3.45 13.85 12.87
N CYS A 316 -2.23 13.43 13.22
CA CYS A 316 -1.88 12.02 13.24
C CYS A 316 -2.52 11.36 14.47
N VAL A 317 -3.11 10.18 14.29
CA VAL A 317 -3.57 9.36 15.42
C VAL A 317 -2.34 8.68 16.01
N GLU A 318 -2.01 9.04 17.25
CA GLU A 318 -0.92 8.42 17.99
C GLU A 318 -1.23 6.94 18.24
N ALA A 319 -0.19 6.12 18.31
CA ALA A 319 -0.37 4.67 18.46
C ALA A 319 -1.11 4.31 19.77
N GLN A 320 -0.88 5.09 20.84
CA GLN A 320 -1.57 4.98 22.13
C GLN A 320 -3.07 5.30 22.07
N ASP A 321 -3.51 6.07 21.08
CA ASP A 321 -4.93 6.43 20.90
C ASP A 321 -5.68 5.41 20.03
N ARG A 322 -5.07 4.26 19.72
CA ARG A 322 -5.66 3.22 18.87
C ARG A 322 -6.23 2.08 19.68
N ALA A 323 -7.34 1.55 19.18
CA ALA A 323 -7.98 0.33 19.63
C ALA A 323 -7.72 -0.76 18.59
N TYR A 324 -6.76 -1.64 18.86
CA TYR A 324 -6.40 -2.73 17.95
C TYR A 324 -7.36 -3.91 18.13
N ALA A 325 -8.25 -4.17 17.17
CA ALA A 325 -9.12 -5.33 17.24
C ALA A 325 -8.38 -6.59 16.77
N LEU A 326 -8.39 -7.65 17.58
CA LEU A 326 -7.76 -8.94 17.23
C LEU A 326 -8.75 -9.91 16.58
N ALA A 327 -10.03 -9.81 16.93
CA ALA A 327 -11.11 -10.53 16.28
C ALA A 327 -12.30 -9.61 15.96
N MET A 328 -12.97 -9.90 14.85
CA MET A 328 -14.20 -9.23 14.44
C MET A 328 -15.30 -10.27 14.25
N CYS A 329 -16.37 -10.09 15.00
CA CYS A 329 -17.52 -10.98 15.03
C CYS A 329 -18.72 -10.25 14.42
N VAL A 330 -19.36 -10.81 13.39
CA VAL A 330 -20.45 -10.13 12.65
C VAL A 330 -21.70 -11.00 12.58
N ASP A 331 -22.80 -10.44 13.05
CA ASP A 331 -24.15 -11.00 13.00
C ASP A 331 -25.10 -10.09 12.21
N TRP A 332 -26.17 -10.66 11.65
CA TRP A 332 -27.24 -9.95 10.98
C TRP A 332 -28.60 -10.27 11.62
N GLN A 333 -29.20 -9.25 12.25
CA GLN A 333 -30.55 -9.33 12.78
C GLN A 333 -31.50 -8.39 12.04
N LYS A 334 -32.81 -8.49 12.30
CA LYS A 334 -33.85 -7.71 11.59
C LYS A 334 -33.64 -6.18 11.64
N ASP A 335 -32.85 -5.69 12.59
CA ASP A 335 -32.59 -4.27 12.85
C ASP A 335 -31.21 -3.78 12.34
N GLY A 336 -30.42 -4.62 11.65
CA GLY A 336 -29.13 -4.24 11.07
C GLY A 336 -27.97 -5.19 11.40
N TYR A 337 -26.76 -4.81 10.99
CA TYR A 337 -25.52 -5.47 11.37
C TYR A 337 -25.26 -5.28 12.86
N LYS A 338 -24.86 -6.37 13.52
CA LYS A 338 -24.30 -6.36 14.87
C LYS A 338 -22.86 -6.80 14.80
N VAL A 339 -21.95 -5.97 15.29
CA VAL A 339 -20.52 -6.23 15.22
C VAL A 339 -19.89 -6.10 16.59
N TRP A 340 -19.12 -7.11 16.96
CA TRP A 340 -18.25 -7.08 18.13
C TRP A 340 -16.81 -6.96 17.65
N PHE A 341 -16.12 -5.92 18.11
CA PHE A 341 -14.68 -5.76 17.94
C PHE A 341 -14.03 -6.21 19.25
N LEU A 342 -13.37 -7.37 19.23
CA LEU A 342 -12.88 -8.01 20.44
C LEU A 342 -11.41 -7.65 20.68
N GLU A 343 -11.09 -7.56 21.97
CA GLU A 343 -9.75 -7.31 22.52
C GLU A 343 -9.10 -6.05 21.97
N THR A 344 -9.77 -4.90 22.15
CA THR A 344 -9.19 -3.59 21.88
C THR A 344 -8.17 -3.24 22.95
N VAL A 345 -6.93 -3.71 22.78
CA VAL A 345 -5.83 -3.37 23.70
C VAL A 345 -5.32 -1.97 23.34
N PRO A 346 -5.43 -0.94 24.20
CA PRO A 346 -4.69 0.30 24.01
C PRO A 346 -3.19 0.04 24.23
N GLU A 347 -2.34 0.51 23.32
CA GLU A 347 -0.88 0.39 23.49
C GLU A 347 -0.43 1.19 24.72
N GLY A 348 -0.20 0.48 25.82
CA GLY A 348 0.19 1.06 27.11
C GLY A 348 -0.08 0.15 28.33
N GLY A 349 -0.91 -0.89 28.18
CA GLY A 349 -1.16 -1.89 29.22
C GLY A 349 -0.80 -3.29 28.76
N GLY A 350 0.48 -3.66 28.82
CA GLY A 350 0.93 -4.99 28.45
C GLY A 350 2.39 -5.20 28.81
N ASP A 351 2.61 -5.78 29.98
CA ASP A 351 3.91 -6.26 30.42
C ASP A 351 4.60 -7.09 29.34
N SER A 352 5.91 -6.91 29.29
CA SER A 352 6.88 -7.72 28.56
C SER A 352 6.62 -9.22 28.72
N SER A 353 5.98 -9.84 27.73
CA SER A 353 6.13 -11.28 27.46
C SER A 353 7.09 -11.42 26.29
N GLY A 354 8.36 -11.63 26.64
CA GLY A 354 9.48 -11.69 25.73
C GLY A 354 9.33 -12.77 24.67
N GLY A 355 9.75 -12.43 23.45
CA GLY A 355 10.00 -13.39 22.39
C GLY A 355 10.96 -14.49 22.88
N SER A 356 10.46 -15.72 22.94
CA SER A 356 11.29 -16.91 23.03
C SER A 356 11.91 -17.16 21.66
N GLY A 357 13.11 -16.62 21.47
CA GLY A 357 13.93 -16.76 20.26
C GLY A 357 15.42 -16.66 20.59
N GLY A 358 15.85 -17.30 21.67
CA GLY A 358 17.26 -17.37 22.06
C GLY A 358 17.86 -18.73 21.73
N GLN A 359 18.61 -18.82 20.62
CA GLN A 359 19.58 -19.88 20.41
C GLN A 359 20.64 -19.80 21.52
N GLY A 360 20.63 -20.77 22.44
CA GLY A 360 21.68 -20.95 23.43
C GLY A 360 22.90 -21.62 22.80
N GLU A 361 23.94 -20.85 22.53
CA GLU A 361 25.30 -21.36 22.36
C GLU A 361 25.77 -21.99 23.67
N SER A 362 26.26 -23.22 23.57
CA SER A 362 26.93 -23.96 24.62
C SER A 362 28.28 -23.34 24.95
N GLY A 363 28.44 -22.85 26.18
CA GLY A 363 29.72 -22.47 26.77
C GLY A 363 29.74 -22.87 28.24
N GLY A 364 30.48 -23.92 28.58
CA GLY A 364 30.61 -24.40 29.95
C GLY A 364 31.51 -23.50 30.80
N SER A 365 31.23 -23.44 32.10
CA SER A 365 32.23 -23.41 33.17
C SER A 365 31.58 -23.66 34.53
N GLU A 366 32.39 -24.28 35.37
CA GLU A 366 32.11 -24.94 36.64
C GLU A 366 31.81 -23.99 37.81
N GLY A 367 31.15 -24.55 38.84
CA GLY A 367 31.60 -24.37 40.23
C GLY A 367 30.64 -23.67 41.20
N GLY A 368 30.23 -24.42 42.25
CA GLY A 368 30.24 -23.86 43.62
C GLY A 368 28.93 -23.80 44.41
N SER A 369 28.70 -24.85 45.22
CA SER A 369 28.30 -24.86 46.64
C SER A 369 27.05 -24.12 47.17
N GLU A 370 26.11 -24.97 47.63
CA GLU A 370 25.43 -25.03 48.95
C GLU A 370 25.09 -23.75 49.74
N GLY A 371 23.83 -23.69 50.20
CA GLY A 371 23.42 -22.92 51.37
C GLY A 371 21.90 -22.77 51.49
N GLY A 372 21.24 -23.70 52.18
CA GLY A 372 19.80 -23.65 52.43
C GLY A 372 19.42 -22.72 53.59
N GLN A 373 18.18 -22.20 53.56
CA GLN A 373 17.40 -22.01 54.79
C GLN A 373 15.90 -21.86 54.50
N LYS A 374 15.11 -22.65 55.25
CA LYS A 374 13.66 -22.56 55.40
C LYS A 374 13.30 -21.32 56.23
N GLY A 375 12.21 -20.63 55.85
CA GLY A 375 11.50 -19.65 56.67
C GLY A 375 9.99 -19.76 56.42
N GLN A 376 9.24 -20.01 57.50
CA GLN A 376 7.80 -20.23 57.52
C GLN A 376 6.98 -18.94 57.33
N GLY A 377 5.83 -19.10 56.68
CA GLY A 377 4.53 -18.61 57.15
C GLY A 377 4.22 -17.11 57.08
N SER A 378 3.35 -16.73 56.14
CA SER A 378 2.18 -15.90 56.46
C SER A 378 1.12 -16.05 55.37
N GLN A 379 -0.03 -16.61 55.75
CA GLN A 379 -1.27 -16.53 54.98
C GLN A 379 -1.75 -15.07 55.00
N GLY A 380 -1.66 -14.40 53.86
CA GLY A 380 -2.36 -13.16 53.57
C GLY A 380 -3.24 -13.37 52.36
N LYS A 381 -4.54 -13.57 52.59
CA LYS A 381 -5.57 -13.56 51.54
C LYS A 381 -5.77 -12.09 51.15
N SER A 382 -5.22 -11.67 50.02
CA SER A 382 -5.50 -10.37 49.42
C SER A 382 -6.14 -10.60 48.06
N ASP A 383 -7.46 -10.39 48.00
CA ASP A 383 -8.20 -10.19 46.77
C ASP A 383 -7.64 -8.93 46.10
N GLY A 384 -6.70 -9.13 45.18
CA GLY A 384 -6.09 -8.08 44.37
C GLY A 384 -6.90 -7.87 43.12
N GLN A 385 -7.99 -7.11 43.23
CA GLN A 385 -8.66 -6.50 42.10
C GLN A 385 -7.67 -5.53 41.45
N VAL A 386 -7.13 -5.90 40.28
CA VAL A 386 -6.28 -5.02 39.48
C VAL A 386 -7.19 -3.96 38.87
N THR A 387 -7.31 -2.83 39.56
CA THR A 387 -7.90 -1.61 39.02
C THR A 387 -6.86 -0.91 38.17
N SER A 388 -7.08 -0.87 36.86
CA SER A 388 -6.43 0.09 35.96
C SER A 388 -6.85 1.52 36.34
N GLU A 389 -5.94 2.49 36.22
CA GLU A 389 -6.12 3.89 36.66
C GLU A 389 -7.16 4.70 35.86
N ASN A 390 -7.81 4.11 34.85
CA ASN A 390 -9.08 4.61 34.33
C ASN A 390 -10.15 3.60 34.74
N GLY A 391 -11.12 4.02 35.54
CA GLY A 391 -12.19 3.19 36.13
C GLY A 391 -13.17 2.56 35.12
N LYS A 392 -12.67 1.84 34.12
CA LYS A 392 -13.40 0.89 33.29
C LYS A 392 -12.94 -0.51 33.66
N SER A 393 -13.88 -1.33 34.10
CA SER A 393 -13.68 -2.77 34.29
C SER A 393 -13.55 -3.46 32.93
N ALA A 394 -12.91 -4.63 32.88
CA ALA A 394 -12.81 -5.49 31.70
C ALA A 394 -14.18 -5.80 31.01
N GLN A 395 -15.30 -5.52 31.68
CA GLN A 395 -16.66 -5.57 31.13
C GLN A 395 -17.01 -4.47 30.11
N ASP A 396 -16.21 -3.40 29.97
CA ASP A 396 -16.48 -2.33 28.98
C ASP A 396 -15.87 -2.61 27.59
N GLN A 397 -15.21 -3.77 27.40
CA GLN A 397 -14.51 -4.14 26.16
C GLN A 397 -15.34 -5.03 25.20
N GLU A 398 -16.60 -5.32 25.54
CA GLU A 398 -17.51 -6.21 24.79
C GLU A 398 -18.73 -5.47 24.20
N GLU A 399 -18.58 -4.18 23.89
CA GLU A 399 -19.69 -3.40 23.33
C GLU A 399 -20.05 -3.88 21.91
N CYS A 400 -21.28 -4.36 21.75
CA CYS A 400 -21.89 -4.66 20.47
C CYS A 400 -22.29 -3.36 19.75
N TYR A 401 -21.74 -3.11 18.57
CA TYR A 401 -22.11 -1.97 17.74
C TYR A 401 -23.17 -2.37 16.71
N VAL A 402 -24.18 -1.53 16.53
CA VAL A 402 -25.33 -1.80 15.65
C VAL A 402 -25.49 -0.72 14.59
N GLY A 403 -25.73 -1.11 13.34
CA GLY A 403 -25.97 -0.18 12.24
C GLY A 403 -26.59 -0.86 11.02
N ALA A 404 -27.27 -0.09 10.16
CA ALA A 404 -27.88 -0.62 8.94
C ALA A 404 -26.83 -0.97 7.85
N THR A 405 -25.65 -0.33 7.93
CA THR A 405 -24.48 -0.59 7.09
C THR A 405 -23.24 -0.77 7.96
N PHE A 406 -22.22 -1.45 7.45
CA PHE A 406 -20.97 -1.61 8.21
C PHE A 406 -20.28 -0.27 8.46
N ARG A 407 -20.41 0.68 7.52
CA ARG A 407 -19.95 2.06 7.71
C ARG A 407 -20.64 2.80 8.85
N GLU A 408 -21.92 2.53 9.09
CA GLU A 408 -22.65 3.10 10.23
C GLU A 408 -22.17 2.49 11.55
N VAL A 409 -21.89 1.18 11.57
CA VAL A 409 -21.26 0.50 12.72
C VAL A 409 -19.92 1.15 13.07
N LEU A 410 -19.06 1.40 12.06
CA LEU A 410 -17.77 2.09 12.28
C LEU A 410 -17.95 3.52 12.79
N TYR A 411 -18.99 4.22 12.35
CA TYR A 411 -19.32 5.56 12.85
C TYR A 411 -19.79 5.53 14.31
N GLU A 412 -20.61 4.54 14.66
CA GLU A 412 -21.06 4.33 16.05
C GLU A 412 -19.91 3.97 16.98
N PHE A 413 -18.98 3.12 16.53
CA PHE A 413 -17.73 2.86 17.26
C PHE A 413 -16.96 4.16 17.50
N ALA A 414 -16.73 4.95 16.45
CA ALA A 414 -15.96 6.19 16.55
C ALA A 414 -16.66 7.28 17.40
N ARG A 415 -17.98 7.17 17.61
CA ARG A 415 -18.76 8.08 18.45
C ARG A 415 -18.72 7.68 19.93
N SER A 416 -18.68 6.38 20.21
CA SER A 416 -18.76 5.79 21.55
C SER A 416 -17.39 5.57 22.19
N ASN A 417 -16.35 5.36 21.38
CA ASN A 417 -14.98 5.20 21.84
C ASN A 417 -14.15 6.46 21.60
N GLU A 418 -13.27 6.75 22.57
CA GLU A 418 -12.24 7.78 22.44
C GLU A 418 -11.09 7.32 21.54
N HIS A 419 -10.89 6.00 21.46
CA HIS A 419 -9.84 5.39 20.66
C HIS A 419 -10.28 5.11 19.23
N TYR A 420 -9.29 5.18 18.33
CA TYR A 420 -9.49 4.93 16.92
C TYR A 420 -9.35 3.45 16.58
N LEU A 421 -10.38 2.86 15.96
CA LEU A 421 -10.40 1.45 15.61
C LEU A 421 -9.36 1.13 14.52
N ASP A 422 -8.46 0.21 14.84
CA ASP A 422 -7.54 -0.40 13.88
C ASP A 422 -7.98 -1.84 13.55
N LEU A 423 -8.31 -2.05 12.28
CA LEU A 423 -8.70 -3.35 11.73
C LEU A 423 -7.55 -4.05 10.98
N GLY A 424 -6.38 -3.43 10.92
CA GLY A 424 -5.19 -3.92 10.25
C GLY A 424 -4.41 -4.94 11.09
N HIS A 425 -4.91 -5.27 12.28
CA HIS A 425 -4.38 -6.26 13.20
C HIS A 425 -5.36 -7.40 13.47
N VAL A 426 -6.53 -7.39 12.81
CA VAL A 426 -7.51 -8.47 12.95
C VAL A 426 -6.88 -9.77 12.44
N LYS A 427 -6.92 -10.80 13.28
CA LYS A 427 -6.41 -12.14 12.94
C LYS A 427 -7.53 -13.08 12.52
N ALA A 428 -8.73 -12.89 13.08
CA ALA A 428 -9.90 -13.72 12.82
C ALA A 428 -11.17 -12.90 12.59
N VAL A 429 -11.93 -13.29 11.56
CA VAL A 429 -13.27 -12.78 11.27
C VAL A 429 -14.26 -13.92 11.41
N VAL A 430 -15.23 -13.78 12.30
CA VAL A 430 -16.28 -14.79 12.53
C VAL A 430 -17.60 -14.25 12.01
N LEU A 431 -18.24 -15.00 11.13
CA LEU A 431 -19.49 -14.63 10.45
C LEU A 431 -20.62 -15.53 10.90
N ASP A 432 -21.77 -14.92 11.19
CA ASP A 432 -22.99 -15.66 11.57
C ASP A 432 -23.67 -16.35 10.38
N ASP A 433 -24.30 -17.49 10.63
CA ASP A 433 -25.10 -18.24 9.65
C ASP A 433 -26.24 -17.41 9.05
N SER A 434 -26.87 -16.54 9.87
CA SER A 434 -27.97 -15.68 9.44
C SER A 434 -27.53 -14.65 8.40
N LEU A 435 -26.31 -14.11 8.57
CA LEU A 435 -25.68 -13.18 7.66
C LEU A 435 -25.37 -13.86 6.31
N LEU A 436 -24.73 -15.03 6.35
CA LEU A 436 -24.34 -15.78 5.16
C LEU A 436 -25.56 -16.30 4.36
N SER A 437 -26.65 -16.63 5.06
CA SER A 437 -27.92 -17.02 4.46
C SER A 437 -28.57 -15.87 3.65
N ASN A 438 -28.34 -14.63 4.06
CA ASN A 438 -28.88 -13.43 3.40
C ASN A 438 -27.89 -12.83 2.38
N ARG A 439 -27.85 -13.41 1.17
CA ARG A 439 -26.85 -13.05 0.14
C ARG A 439 -26.75 -11.55 -0.18
N PRO A 440 -27.84 -10.77 -0.35
CA PRO A 440 -27.74 -9.34 -0.59
C PRO A 440 -27.01 -8.59 0.54
N VAL A 441 -27.26 -8.98 1.79
CA VAL A 441 -26.64 -8.37 2.97
C VAL A 441 -25.17 -8.75 3.06
N ALA A 442 -24.84 -10.05 3.02
CA ALA A 442 -23.44 -10.50 3.02
C ALA A 442 -22.62 -9.85 1.89
N ARG A 443 -23.21 -9.70 0.69
CA ARG A 443 -22.56 -8.99 -0.42
C ARG A 443 -22.31 -7.50 -0.11
N GLY A 444 -23.23 -6.85 0.58
CA GLY A 444 -23.07 -5.46 1.06
C GLY A 444 -21.88 -5.33 2.01
N LEU A 445 -21.84 -6.18 3.05
CA LEU A 445 -20.74 -6.22 4.01
C LEU A 445 -19.39 -6.46 3.32
N PHE A 446 -19.29 -7.49 2.47
CA PHE A 446 -18.03 -7.81 1.81
C PHE A 446 -17.57 -6.72 0.84
N ALA A 447 -18.48 -6.03 0.16
CA ALA A 447 -18.12 -4.88 -0.66
C ALA A 447 -17.56 -3.72 0.19
N GLU A 448 -18.13 -3.47 1.37
CA GLU A 448 -17.62 -2.46 2.31
C GLU A 448 -16.27 -2.86 2.92
N LEU A 449 -16.08 -4.13 3.30
CA LEU A 449 -14.80 -4.66 3.79
C LEU A 449 -13.70 -4.61 2.73
N ALA A 450 -14.01 -4.95 1.47
CA ALA A 450 -13.06 -4.89 0.36
C ALA A 450 -12.65 -3.44 0.01
N ALA A 451 -13.57 -2.48 0.20
CA ALA A 451 -13.28 -1.07 0.01
C ALA A 451 -12.46 -0.48 1.17
N LEU A 452 -12.50 -1.11 2.35
CA LEU A 452 -11.81 -0.65 3.54
C LEU A 452 -10.34 -1.08 3.52
N TRP A 453 -9.47 -0.13 3.16
CA TRP A 453 -8.02 -0.38 3.07
C TRP A 453 -7.36 -0.77 4.40
N ARG A 454 -8.01 -0.48 5.54
CA ARG A 454 -7.54 -0.82 6.90
C ARG A 454 -7.78 -2.26 7.29
N MET A 455 -8.62 -3.00 6.58
CA MET A 455 -8.90 -4.38 6.95
C MET A 455 -7.72 -5.27 6.55
N ASP A 456 -7.22 -6.10 7.47
CA ASP A 456 -6.24 -7.12 7.09
C ASP A 456 -6.91 -8.25 6.30
N GLU A 457 -6.68 -8.27 4.99
CA GLU A 457 -7.21 -9.31 4.10
C GLU A 457 -6.59 -10.70 4.35
N ASN A 458 -5.53 -10.82 5.17
CA ASN A 458 -5.00 -12.11 5.61
C ASN A 458 -5.75 -12.75 6.76
N SER A 459 -6.65 -12.02 7.42
CA SER A 459 -7.46 -12.53 8.52
C SER A 459 -8.08 -13.88 8.15
N PHE A 460 -8.04 -14.84 9.07
CA PHE A 460 -8.75 -16.10 8.91
C PHE A 460 -10.25 -15.88 9.03
N VAL A 461 -11.05 -16.56 8.20
CA VAL A 461 -12.51 -16.45 8.24
C VAL A 461 -13.12 -17.75 8.76
N TYR A 462 -14.07 -17.59 9.66
CA TYR A 462 -14.84 -18.67 10.26
C TYR A 462 -16.33 -18.38 10.20
N GLN A 463 -17.10 -19.45 10.29
CA GLN A 463 -18.56 -19.43 10.35
C GLN A 463 -19.00 -19.95 11.72
N SER A 464 -20.01 -19.35 12.34
CA SER A 464 -20.61 -19.83 13.59
C SER A 464 -22.14 -19.72 13.56
N GLU A 465 -22.81 -20.64 14.25
CA GLU A 465 -24.25 -20.61 14.50
C GLU A 465 -24.62 -19.55 15.56
N ASP A 466 -23.71 -19.30 16.51
CA ASP A 466 -23.86 -18.24 17.52
C ASP A 466 -22.52 -17.52 17.69
N VAL A 467 -22.44 -16.33 17.09
CA VAL A 467 -21.25 -15.49 17.16
C VAL A 467 -21.10 -14.84 18.53
N ARG A 468 -22.20 -14.63 19.26
CA ARG A 468 -22.20 -13.99 20.56
C ARG A 468 -21.58 -14.88 21.62
N GLU A 469 -21.95 -16.17 21.63
CA GLU A 469 -21.37 -17.13 22.56
C GLU A 469 -19.85 -17.26 22.39
N LEU A 470 -19.36 -17.18 21.14
CA LEU A 470 -17.93 -17.16 20.83
C LEU A 470 -17.23 -15.87 21.28
N ALA A 471 -17.91 -14.74 21.18
CA ALA A 471 -17.39 -13.45 21.63
C ALA A 471 -17.25 -13.39 23.16
N GLU A 472 -18.13 -14.08 23.89
CA GLU A 472 -18.16 -14.15 25.37
C GLU A 472 -17.34 -15.34 25.92
N ALA A 473 -16.63 -16.10 25.07
CA ALA A 473 -15.94 -17.33 25.49
C ALA A 473 -14.67 -17.04 26.31
N ASP A 474 -14.56 -17.67 27.48
CA ASP A 474 -13.36 -17.58 28.33
C ASP A 474 -12.21 -18.44 27.77
N LEU A 475 -11.24 -17.78 27.17
CA LEU A 475 -10.06 -18.38 26.56
C LEU A 475 -8.82 -18.34 27.47
N GLY A 476 -8.98 -17.91 28.73
CA GLY A 476 -7.87 -17.72 29.66
C GLY A 476 -6.97 -16.55 29.25
N ASP A 477 -5.66 -16.81 29.06
CA ASP A 477 -4.67 -15.77 28.75
C ASP A 477 -4.56 -15.44 27.24
N SER A 478 -5.31 -16.15 26.38
CA SER A 478 -5.25 -15.97 24.93
C SER A 478 -6.47 -15.26 24.40
N SER A 479 -6.24 -14.32 23.50
CA SER A 479 -7.27 -13.56 22.81
C SER A 479 -8.01 -14.45 21.78
N LEU A 480 -9.28 -14.21 21.45
CA LEU A 480 -10.03 -14.99 20.45
C LEU A 480 -9.32 -14.94 19.09
N GLY A 481 -8.78 -13.77 18.73
CA GLY A 481 -7.99 -13.60 17.52
C GLY A 481 -6.71 -14.45 17.52
N ASP A 482 -5.96 -14.45 18.63
CA ASP A 482 -4.75 -15.24 18.77
C ASP A 482 -5.02 -16.74 18.84
N TYR A 483 -6.10 -17.13 19.53
CA TYR A 483 -6.50 -18.52 19.65
C TYR A 483 -6.87 -19.09 18.29
N LEU A 484 -7.81 -18.43 17.58
CA LEU A 484 -8.26 -18.88 16.26
C LEU A 484 -7.14 -18.83 15.22
N GLY A 485 -6.34 -17.75 15.21
CA GLY A 485 -5.15 -17.68 14.35
C GLY A 485 -4.13 -18.78 14.67
N GLY A 486 -3.95 -19.08 15.95
CA GLY A 486 -3.08 -20.13 16.47
C GLY A 486 -3.48 -21.53 16.05
N ILE A 487 -4.75 -21.80 15.75
CA ILE A 487 -5.21 -23.13 15.28
C ILE A 487 -4.47 -23.55 14.01
N TYR A 488 -4.31 -22.63 13.06
CA TYR A 488 -3.61 -22.88 11.81
C TYR A 488 -2.09 -22.64 11.89
N GLU A 489 -1.63 -21.69 12.72
CA GLU A 489 -0.19 -21.42 12.86
C GLU A 489 0.57 -22.52 13.62
N ASN A 490 -0.05 -23.16 14.61
CA ASN A 490 0.63 -24.08 15.52
C ASN A 490 0.52 -25.56 15.11
N GLN A 491 -0.34 -25.92 14.16
CA GLN A 491 -0.51 -27.30 13.74
C GLN A 491 0.08 -27.52 12.34
N GLN A 492 1.32 -28.04 12.29
CA GLN A 492 2.06 -28.35 11.05
C GLN A 492 1.39 -29.44 10.16
N GLU A 493 0.33 -30.11 10.63
CA GLU A 493 -0.28 -31.29 10.00
C GLU A 493 -1.78 -31.14 9.67
N GLN A 494 -2.31 -29.92 9.54
CA GLN A 494 -3.71 -29.78 9.11
C GLN A 494 -3.87 -30.05 7.60
N THR A 495 -4.81 -30.94 7.27
CA THR A 495 -5.16 -31.34 5.89
C THR A 495 -6.03 -30.31 5.18
N ARG A 496 -6.66 -29.38 5.91
CA ARG A 496 -7.56 -28.35 5.36
C ARG A 496 -6.81 -27.01 5.25
N GLU A 497 -6.84 -26.42 4.05
CA GLU A 497 -6.24 -25.11 3.81
C GLU A 497 -7.08 -24.02 4.50
N PRO A 498 -6.47 -23.12 5.30
CA PRO A 498 -7.21 -22.04 5.95
C PRO A 498 -7.86 -21.11 4.92
N LEU A 499 -9.10 -20.70 5.19
CA LEU A 499 -9.79 -19.68 4.39
C LEU A 499 -9.39 -18.29 4.88
N LYS A 500 -8.70 -17.52 4.03
CA LYS A 500 -8.39 -16.12 4.28
C LYS A 500 -9.49 -15.20 3.77
N LEU A 501 -9.65 -14.05 4.42
CA LEU A 501 -10.65 -13.04 4.09
C LEU A 501 -10.56 -12.61 2.63
N ARG A 502 -9.35 -12.38 2.11
CA ARG A 502 -9.13 -12.10 0.68
C ARG A 502 -9.87 -13.06 -0.24
N LYS A 503 -9.64 -14.37 -0.06
CA LYS A 503 -10.17 -15.41 -0.96
C LYS A 503 -11.70 -15.39 -0.94
N LEU A 504 -12.29 -15.13 0.23
CA LEU A 504 -13.74 -14.98 0.39
C LEU A 504 -14.26 -13.71 -0.29
N LEU A 505 -13.68 -12.54 0.02
CA LEU A 505 -14.08 -11.27 -0.59
C LEU A 505 -14.01 -11.34 -2.12
N THR A 506 -12.89 -11.82 -2.65
CA THR A 506 -12.69 -11.95 -4.10
C THR A 506 -13.66 -12.95 -4.73
N SER A 507 -14.01 -14.05 -4.06
CA SER A 507 -15.01 -14.99 -4.60
C SER A 507 -16.38 -14.31 -4.71
N TRP A 508 -16.81 -13.62 -3.67
CA TRP A 508 -18.09 -12.92 -3.61
C TRP A 508 -18.19 -11.76 -4.59
N GLU A 509 -17.13 -10.95 -4.73
CA GLU A 509 -17.02 -9.87 -5.73
C GLU A 509 -17.24 -10.39 -7.16
N ASN A 510 -16.73 -11.59 -7.45
CA ASN A 510 -16.86 -12.25 -8.75
C ASN A 510 -18.12 -13.14 -8.88
N GLY A 511 -19.06 -13.06 -7.92
CA GLY A 511 -20.31 -13.81 -7.93
C GLY A 511 -20.17 -15.31 -7.67
N ARG A 512 -19.07 -15.74 -7.06
CA ARG A 512 -18.79 -17.12 -6.66
C ARG A 512 -18.99 -17.28 -5.15
N TYR A 513 -20.03 -18.02 -4.78
CA TYR A 513 -20.49 -18.21 -3.39
C TYR A 513 -20.31 -19.66 -2.90
N ASP A 514 -19.48 -20.42 -3.60
CA ASP A 514 -19.25 -21.86 -3.41
C ASP A 514 -18.08 -22.18 -2.45
N LYS A 515 -17.44 -21.16 -1.89
CA LYS A 515 -16.35 -21.35 -0.93
C LYS A 515 -16.91 -21.84 0.40
N GLU A 516 -16.48 -23.03 0.81
CA GLU A 516 -16.74 -23.58 2.14
C GLU A 516 -15.99 -22.74 3.18
N ILE A 517 -16.73 -22.22 4.16
CA ILE A 517 -16.18 -21.47 5.29
C ILE A 517 -16.02 -22.47 6.45
N PRO A 518 -14.85 -22.54 7.11
CA PRO A 518 -14.66 -23.40 8.27
C PRO A 518 -15.63 -23.04 9.41
N VAL A 519 -16.39 -24.01 9.88
CA VAL A 519 -17.33 -23.82 10.98
C VAL A 519 -16.60 -23.96 12.31
N VAL A 520 -16.82 -22.99 13.20
CA VAL A 520 -16.30 -22.99 14.57
C VAL A 520 -17.48 -23.15 15.51
N LYS A 521 -17.35 -24.09 16.46
CA LYS A 521 -18.33 -24.32 17.53
C LYS A 521 -17.63 -24.33 18.88
N LEU A 522 -18.37 -23.91 19.90
CA LEU A 522 -17.95 -24.06 21.28
C LEU A 522 -18.15 -25.52 21.72
N GLN A 523 -17.05 -26.22 21.98
CA GLN A 523 -17.07 -27.54 22.61
C GLN A 523 -16.37 -27.45 23.96
N ALA A 524 -17.10 -27.78 25.03
CA ALA A 524 -16.62 -27.69 26.42
C ALA A 524 -16.06 -26.29 26.79
N GLY A 525 -16.68 -25.22 26.27
CA GLY A 525 -16.28 -23.83 26.55
C GLY A 525 -15.08 -23.34 25.74
N ARG A 526 -14.57 -24.10 24.76
CA ARG A 526 -13.50 -23.66 23.86
C ARG A 526 -13.91 -23.70 22.39
N PRO A 527 -13.47 -22.75 21.55
CA PRO A 527 -13.70 -22.80 20.12
C PRO A 527 -12.95 -23.99 19.49
N CYS A 528 -13.67 -24.78 18.70
CA CYS A 528 -13.15 -25.94 17.96
C CYS A 528 -13.66 -25.91 16.51
N LEU A 529 -12.82 -26.35 15.57
CA LEU A 529 -13.21 -26.51 14.16
C LEU A 529 -13.99 -27.82 13.95
N GLU A 530 -15.03 -27.76 13.11
CA GLU A 530 -15.86 -28.91 12.72
C GLU A 530 -15.32 -29.69 11.50
#